data_AF-A0A961ELT1-F1
#
_entry.id   AF-A0A961ELT1-F1
#
_cell.length_a   1.000
_cell.length_b   1.000
_cell.length_c   1.000
_cell.angle_alpha   90.00
_cell.angle_beta   90.00
_cell.angle_gamma   90.00
#
_symmetry.space_group_name_H-M   'P 1'
#
loop_
_entity.id
_entity.type
_entity.pdbx_description
1 polymer ?
#
loop_
_entity_poly.entity_id
_entity_poly.type
_entity_poly.pdbx_seq_one_letter_code
_entity_poly.pdbx_strand_id
1 'polypeptide(L)'
;MPDASPLILATLLIVAVLIVSAVAKLREPAASASAFQMLELPKILTRLRGPRLLPLGELVLAAGLLLAPPPLRLVCAVVAAVLMLAYTAVIARALRFPYPVTCGCFGTLGMGLVTVRTLWRNLLLVAVALLAIVDAVRHDRSLTAQLADVGATGLGWLAMTVVTAAVAWLILDRGPAPRHTPAQPHTPAPAHRHANTPPPSTESGDYIREAVPYGVLETPDGRLANVREMAKSQARLLIFLSLHCHACITLREELPEFAEANPEIGVHPIYHSAVETDQIPGGMDWLLDPRGGLQQSFGVYGSPCAVLLGTDGLLAGGPVSGSSDVRNFLEDIGAELAAAREAHILPQA
;
A
#
# COMPACT_ATOMS: atom_id res chain seq x y z
N MET A 1 -7.16 -28.35 -39.87
CA MET A 1 -6.20 -28.13 -38.77
C MET A 1 -6.98 -27.46 -37.65
N PRO A 2 -6.95 -27.94 -36.40
CA PRO A 2 -7.66 -27.26 -35.34
C PRO A 2 -6.93 -25.95 -35.07
N ASP A 3 -7.47 -24.85 -35.58
CA ASP A 3 -6.98 -23.52 -35.26
C ASP A 3 -7.19 -23.32 -33.75
N ALA A 4 -6.09 -23.15 -33.01
CA ALA A 4 -6.15 -22.86 -31.59
C ALA A 4 -7.04 -21.63 -31.39
N SER A 5 -8.19 -21.81 -30.74
CA SER A 5 -9.14 -20.72 -30.58
C SER A 5 -8.51 -19.62 -29.69
N PRO A 6 -8.68 -18.34 -30.03
CA PRO A 6 -8.15 -17.23 -29.22
C PRO A 6 -8.74 -17.21 -27.80
N LEU A 7 -9.83 -17.93 -27.56
CA LEU A 7 -10.48 -18.08 -26.27
C LEU A 7 -9.59 -18.79 -25.23
N ILE A 8 -8.61 -19.59 -25.66
CA ILE A 8 -7.65 -20.25 -24.76
C ILE A 8 -6.85 -19.24 -23.92
N LEU A 9 -6.64 -18.04 -24.46
CA LEU A 9 -5.94 -16.93 -23.80
C LEU A 9 -6.70 -16.45 -22.57
N ALA A 10 -8.04 -16.47 -22.59
CA ALA A 10 -8.85 -16.06 -21.45
C ALA A 10 -8.64 -16.99 -20.25
N THR A 11 -8.66 -18.30 -20.50
CA THR A 11 -8.40 -19.32 -19.48
C THR A 11 -6.97 -19.21 -18.93
N LEU A 12 -5.98 -19.05 -19.81
CA LEU A 12 -4.57 -18.86 -19.41
C LEU A 12 -4.38 -17.59 -18.56
N LEU A 13 -5.03 -16.48 -18.92
CA LEU A 13 -4.93 -15.22 -18.19
C LEU A 13 -5.54 -15.37 -16.78
N ILE A 14 -6.70 -16.01 -16.64
CA ILE A 14 -7.30 -16.27 -15.32
C ILE A 14 -6.41 -17.16 -14.48
N VAL A 15 -5.84 -18.23 -15.06
CA VAL A 15 -4.89 -19.10 -14.35
C VAL A 15 -3.69 -18.29 -13.85
N ALA A 16 -3.08 -17.46 -14.71
CA ALA A 16 -1.97 -16.61 -14.34
C ALA A 16 -2.34 -15.64 -13.20
N VAL A 17 -3.49 -14.98 -13.30
CA VAL A 17 -3.98 -14.04 -12.27
C VAL A 17 -4.22 -14.76 -10.93
N LEU A 18 -4.82 -15.96 -10.94
CA LEU A 18 -5.05 -16.75 -9.73
C LEU A 18 -3.73 -17.19 -9.08
N ILE A 19 -2.74 -17.62 -9.87
CA ILE A 19 -1.42 -18.01 -9.36
C ILE A 19 -0.70 -16.80 -8.75
N VAL A 20 -0.65 -15.68 -9.47
CA VAL A 20 0.00 -14.44 -8.99
C VAL A 20 -0.69 -13.95 -7.71
N SER A 21 -2.03 -13.93 -7.68
CA SER A 21 -2.83 -13.60 -6.50
C SER A 21 -2.51 -14.51 -5.31
N ALA A 22 -2.49 -15.83 -5.52
CA ALA A 22 -2.23 -16.80 -4.47
C ALA A 22 -0.81 -16.68 -3.92
N VAL A 23 0.20 -16.55 -4.80
CA VAL A 23 1.61 -16.38 -4.39
C VAL A 23 1.77 -15.09 -3.59
N ALA A 24 1.15 -14.00 -4.03
CA ALA A 24 1.19 -12.74 -3.29
C ALA A 24 0.58 -12.87 -1.89
N LYS A 25 -0.53 -13.59 -1.74
CA LYS A 25 -1.16 -13.84 -0.43
C LYS A 25 -0.40 -14.82 0.45
N LEU A 26 0.28 -15.80 -0.14
CA LEU A 26 1.12 -16.75 0.60
C LEU A 26 2.41 -16.11 1.09
N ARG A 27 2.98 -15.14 0.36
CA ARG A 27 4.13 -14.35 0.82
C ARG A 27 3.78 -13.45 1.99
N GLU A 28 2.57 -12.89 2.01
CA GLU A 28 2.09 -11.98 3.06
C GLU A 28 0.70 -12.37 3.61
N PRO A 29 0.62 -13.47 4.37
CA PRO A 29 -0.65 -13.96 4.90
C PRO A 29 -1.28 -12.98 5.90
N ALA A 30 -0.46 -12.17 6.59
CA ALA A 30 -0.91 -11.14 7.52
C ALA A 30 -1.63 -9.98 6.80
N ALA A 31 -1.13 -9.53 5.65
CA ALA A 31 -1.76 -8.49 4.83
C ALA A 31 -3.12 -8.94 4.26
N SER A 32 -3.26 -10.23 3.96
CA SER A 32 -4.53 -10.81 3.53
C SER A 32 -5.55 -10.85 4.68
N ALA A 33 -5.11 -11.16 5.90
CA ALA A 33 -5.98 -11.17 7.08
C ALA A 33 -6.44 -9.76 7.48
N SER A 34 -5.53 -8.77 7.44
CA SER A 34 -5.86 -7.37 7.74
C SER A 34 -6.82 -6.78 6.71
N ALA A 35 -6.66 -7.11 5.42
CA ALA A 35 -7.60 -6.71 4.38
C ALA A 35 -9.03 -7.18 4.66
N PHE A 36 -9.22 -8.42 5.14
CA PHE A 36 -10.54 -8.95 5.50
C PHE A 36 -11.19 -8.19 6.66
N GLN A 37 -10.38 -7.69 7.61
CA GLN A 37 -10.84 -6.91 8.76
C GLN A 37 -11.13 -5.46 8.40
N MET A 38 -10.21 -4.79 7.68
CA MET A 38 -10.37 -3.40 7.21
C MET A 38 -11.55 -3.25 6.27
N LEU A 39 -11.81 -4.28 5.46
CA LEU A 39 -12.99 -4.34 4.62
C LEU A 39 -14.21 -4.82 5.41
N GLU A 40 -14.22 -4.97 6.73
CA GLU A 40 -15.41 -5.37 7.49
C GLU A 40 -16.17 -6.57 6.89
N LEU A 41 -15.45 -7.56 6.35
CA LEU A 41 -16.10 -8.71 5.72
C LEU A 41 -16.91 -9.50 6.77
N PRO A 42 -18.01 -10.17 6.37
CA PRO A 42 -18.87 -10.87 7.31
C PRO A 42 -18.07 -11.80 8.21
N LYS A 43 -18.33 -11.76 9.53
CA LYS A 43 -17.59 -12.54 10.54
C LYS A 43 -17.59 -14.06 10.28
N ILE A 44 -18.51 -14.55 9.44
CA ILE A 44 -18.52 -15.93 8.94
C ILE A 44 -17.26 -16.24 8.12
N LEU A 45 -16.84 -15.36 7.21
CA LEU A 45 -15.65 -15.59 6.37
C LEU A 45 -14.35 -15.60 7.19
N THR A 46 -14.26 -14.75 8.22
CA THR A 46 -13.09 -14.73 9.12
C THR A 46 -13.08 -15.95 10.05
N ARG A 47 -14.25 -16.42 10.53
CA ARG A 47 -14.37 -17.67 11.30
C ARG A 47 -14.01 -18.92 10.50
N LEU A 48 -14.34 -18.97 9.21
CA LEU A 48 -13.99 -20.10 8.34
C LEU A 48 -12.49 -20.13 7.95
N ARG A 49 -11.62 -19.34 8.58
CA ARG A 49 -10.20 -19.19 8.19
C ARG A 49 -10.04 -18.74 6.74
N GLY A 50 -10.99 -17.95 6.23
CA GLY A 50 -11.01 -17.43 4.86
C GLY A 50 -9.66 -16.87 4.38
N PRO A 51 -8.94 -16.04 5.16
CA PRO A 51 -7.63 -15.53 4.75
C PRO A 51 -6.57 -16.60 4.49
N ARG A 52 -6.64 -17.76 5.15
CA ARG A 52 -5.70 -18.88 4.97
C ARG A 52 -6.17 -19.87 3.90
N LEU A 53 -7.48 -20.04 3.73
CA LEU A 53 -8.04 -20.96 2.74
C LEU A 53 -8.11 -20.36 1.34
N LEU A 54 -8.27 -19.03 1.22
CA LEU A 54 -8.41 -18.35 -0.06
C LEU A 54 -7.22 -18.59 -1.01
N PRO A 55 -5.94 -18.46 -0.58
CA PRO A 55 -4.81 -18.68 -1.48
C PRO A 55 -4.72 -20.14 -1.96
N LEU A 56 -5.04 -21.09 -1.07
CA LEU A 56 -5.10 -22.50 -1.42
C LEU A 56 -6.24 -22.76 -2.41
N GLY A 57 -7.41 -22.15 -2.19
CA GLY A 57 -8.54 -22.21 -3.11
C GLY A 57 -8.20 -21.65 -4.49
N GLU A 58 -7.48 -20.54 -4.57
CA GLU A 58 -6.99 -19.96 -5.83
C GLU A 58 -6.04 -20.90 -6.57
N LEU A 59 -5.10 -21.56 -5.86
CA LEU A 59 -4.20 -22.54 -6.47
C LEU A 59 -4.93 -23.79 -6.95
N VAL A 60 -5.85 -24.32 -6.14
CA VAL A 60 -6.69 -25.48 -6.52
C VAL A 60 -7.53 -25.14 -7.74
N LEU A 61 -8.07 -23.93 -7.80
CA LEU A 61 -8.88 -23.47 -8.93
C LEU A 61 -8.04 -23.29 -10.20
N ALA A 62 -6.84 -22.72 -10.08
CA ALA A 62 -5.88 -22.62 -11.17
C ALA A 62 -5.47 -24.00 -11.69
N ALA A 63 -5.16 -24.94 -10.80
CA ALA A 63 -4.85 -26.33 -11.16
C ALA A 63 -6.03 -27.03 -11.83
N GLY A 64 -7.26 -26.81 -11.33
CA GLY A 64 -8.49 -27.33 -11.92
C GLY A 64 -8.72 -26.80 -13.34
N LEU A 65 -8.53 -25.50 -13.58
CA LEU A 65 -8.63 -24.92 -14.92
C LEU A 65 -7.59 -25.48 -15.90
N LEU A 66 -6.40 -25.81 -15.40
CA LEU A 66 -5.29 -26.31 -16.22
C LEU A 66 -5.44 -27.80 -16.54
N LEU A 67 -5.78 -28.61 -15.54
CA LEU A 67 -5.65 -30.08 -15.58
C LEU A 67 -6.98 -30.82 -15.65
N ALA A 68 -8.09 -30.22 -15.20
CA ALA A 68 -9.34 -30.95 -15.09
C ALA A 68 -9.92 -31.30 -16.47
N PRO A 69 -10.45 -32.52 -16.64
CA PRO A 69 -11.26 -32.85 -17.80
C PRO A 69 -12.63 -32.14 -17.73
N PRO A 70 -13.34 -31.98 -18.86
CA PRO A 70 -14.76 -31.68 -18.84
C PRO A 70 -15.54 -32.80 -18.11
N PRO A 71 -16.63 -32.49 -17.38
CA PRO A 71 -17.22 -31.17 -17.15
C PRO A 71 -16.59 -30.40 -15.99
N LEU A 72 -15.64 -30.98 -15.25
CA LEU A 72 -15.04 -30.37 -14.07
C LEU A 72 -14.33 -29.05 -14.40
N ARG A 73 -13.71 -28.95 -15.59
CA ARG A 73 -13.13 -27.68 -16.11
C ARG A 73 -14.15 -26.53 -16.15
N LEU A 74 -15.39 -26.81 -16.57
CA LEU A 74 -16.48 -25.82 -16.61
C LEU A 74 -16.85 -25.36 -15.20
N VAL A 75 -16.93 -26.30 -14.25
CA VAL A 75 -17.19 -25.97 -12.84
C VAL A 75 -16.08 -25.04 -12.30
N CYS A 76 -14.81 -25.34 -12.58
CA CYS A 76 -13.70 -24.46 -12.20
C CYS A 76 -13.81 -23.07 -12.86
N ALA A 77 -14.19 -22.98 -14.13
CA ALA A 77 -14.38 -21.70 -14.81
C ALA A 77 -15.52 -20.86 -14.19
N VAL A 78 -16.63 -21.49 -13.85
CA VAL A 78 -17.77 -20.83 -13.16
C VAL A 78 -17.35 -20.35 -11.78
N VAL A 79 -16.67 -21.18 -10.99
CA VAL A 79 -16.18 -20.81 -9.65
C VAL A 79 -15.17 -19.65 -9.75
N ALA A 80 -14.31 -19.62 -10.77
CA ALA A 80 -13.39 -18.51 -11.01
C ALA A 80 -14.11 -17.21 -11.34
N ALA A 81 -15.17 -17.25 -12.17
CA ALA A 81 -15.98 -16.08 -12.47
C ALA A 81 -16.70 -15.55 -11.22
N VAL A 82 -17.26 -16.44 -10.39
CA VAL A 82 -17.87 -16.07 -9.10
C VAL A 82 -16.83 -15.42 -8.17
N LEU A 83 -15.61 -15.94 -8.12
CA LEU A 83 -14.53 -15.35 -7.32
C LEU A 83 -14.16 -13.94 -7.81
N MET A 84 -14.04 -13.73 -9.12
CA MET A 84 -13.76 -12.41 -9.70
C MET A 84 -14.89 -11.40 -9.44
N LEU A 85 -16.14 -11.86 -9.49
CA LEU A 85 -17.31 -11.05 -9.12
C LEU A 85 -17.25 -10.68 -7.64
N ALA A 86 -16.90 -11.62 -6.76
CA ALA A 86 -16.74 -11.35 -5.33
C ALA A 86 -15.64 -10.30 -5.08
N TYR A 87 -14.48 -10.41 -5.73
CA TYR A 87 -13.42 -9.39 -5.64
C TYR A 87 -13.89 -8.02 -6.16
N THR A 88 -14.65 -8.00 -7.25
CA THR A 88 -15.24 -6.77 -7.79
C THR A 88 -16.21 -6.13 -6.79
N ALA A 89 -17.08 -6.92 -6.16
CA ALA A 89 -18.03 -6.44 -5.15
C ALA A 89 -17.32 -5.87 -3.91
N VAL A 90 -16.24 -6.53 -3.46
CA VAL A 90 -15.39 -6.05 -2.36
C VAL A 90 -14.79 -4.69 -2.71
N ILE A 91 -14.25 -4.53 -3.91
CA ILE A 91 -13.64 -3.27 -4.38
C ILE A 91 -14.69 -2.17 -4.58
N ALA A 92 -15.86 -2.50 -5.12
CA ALA A 92 -16.96 -1.55 -5.28
C ALA A 92 -17.46 -1.04 -3.92
N ARG A 93 -17.49 -1.90 -2.90
CA ARG A 93 -17.81 -1.49 -1.53
C ARG A 93 -16.68 -0.68 -0.91
N ALA A 94 -15.42 -1.05 -1.14
CA ALA A 94 -14.25 -0.32 -0.67
C ALA A 94 -14.26 1.15 -1.13
N LEU A 95 -14.73 1.42 -2.36
CA LEU A 95 -14.88 2.77 -2.90
C LEU A 95 -16.00 3.61 -2.25
N ARG A 96 -16.88 2.99 -1.46
CA ARG A 96 -17.96 3.71 -0.74
C ARG A 96 -17.52 4.17 0.65
N PHE A 97 -16.36 3.73 1.14
CA PHE A 97 -15.87 4.21 2.41
C PHE A 97 -15.42 5.68 2.31
N PRO A 98 -15.68 6.50 3.33
CA PRO A 98 -15.32 7.91 3.33
C PRO A 98 -13.80 8.15 3.48
N TYR A 99 -13.03 7.10 3.76
CA TYR A 99 -11.58 7.12 3.90
C TYR A 99 -10.93 6.16 2.88
N PRO A 100 -9.71 6.45 2.41
CA PRO A 100 -9.01 5.58 1.47
C PRO A 100 -8.63 4.27 2.14
N VAL A 101 -9.15 3.16 1.61
CA VAL A 101 -8.77 1.81 2.03
C VAL A 101 -7.78 1.19 1.04
N THR A 102 -6.78 0.48 1.55
CA THR A 102 -5.90 -0.35 0.74
C THR A 102 -6.51 -1.74 0.60
N CYS A 103 -6.51 -2.30 -0.62
CA CYS A 103 -7.10 -3.61 -0.86
C CYS A 103 -6.00 -4.64 -1.10
N GLY A 104 -5.78 -5.52 -0.11
CA GLY A 104 -4.81 -6.61 -0.16
C GLY A 104 -5.21 -7.82 -1.03
N CYS A 105 -6.27 -7.74 -1.85
CA CYS A 105 -6.73 -8.87 -2.67
C CYS A 105 -5.67 -9.44 -3.63
N PHE A 106 -4.59 -8.70 -3.91
CA PHE A 106 -3.45 -9.14 -4.73
C PHE A 106 -2.10 -9.02 -3.98
N GLY A 107 -2.10 -9.01 -2.64
CA GLY A 107 -0.89 -8.77 -1.82
C GLY A 107 -0.19 -7.44 -2.15
N THR A 108 1.15 -7.41 -2.11
CA THR A 108 1.98 -6.21 -2.40
C THR A 108 1.80 -5.64 -3.81
N LEU A 109 1.48 -6.49 -4.79
CA LEU A 109 1.18 -6.07 -6.17
C LEU A 109 -0.13 -5.26 -6.27
N GLY A 110 -0.97 -5.34 -5.24
CA GLY A 110 -2.19 -4.56 -5.07
C GLY A 110 -2.06 -3.41 -4.06
N MET A 111 -0.88 -3.15 -3.50
CA MET A 111 -0.66 -2.05 -2.55
C MET A 111 -0.63 -0.70 -3.25
N GLY A 112 -1.83 -0.27 -3.62
CA GLY A 112 -2.16 1.10 -4.00
C GLY A 112 -3.56 1.41 -3.49
N LEU A 113 -3.86 2.70 -3.35
CA LEU A 113 -5.19 3.17 -2.99
C LEU A 113 -6.23 2.55 -3.92
N VAL A 114 -7.35 2.08 -3.37
CA VAL A 114 -8.46 1.61 -4.20
C VAL A 114 -9.04 2.80 -4.95
N THR A 115 -8.97 2.76 -6.27
CA THR A 115 -9.47 3.84 -7.15
C THR A 115 -10.51 3.29 -8.12
N VAL A 116 -11.22 4.18 -8.83
CA VAL A 116 -12.15 3.80 -9.91
C VAL A 116 -11.43 2.98 -11.00
N ARG A 117 -10.13 3.21 -11.22
CA ARG A 117 -9.30 2.39 -12.11
C ARG A 117 -9.18 0.94 -11.61
N THR A 118 -9.05 0.74 -10.30
CA THR A 118 -9.01 -0.59 -9.67
C THR A 118 -10.31 -1.36 -9.89
N LEU A 119 -11.46 -0.65 -9.89
CA LEU A 119 -12.76 -1.24 -10.21
C LEU A 119 -12.84 -1.67 -11.69
N TRP A 120 -12.45 -0.79 -12.63
CA TRP A 120 -12.42 -1.13 -14.05
C TRP A 120 -11.52 -2.33 -14.37
N ARG A 121 -10.34 -2.40 -13.75
CA ARG A 121 -9.46 -3.56 -13.85
C ARG A 121 -10.15 -4.86 -13.46
N ASN A 122 -10.90 -4.87 -12.36
CA ASN A 122 -11.59 -6.09 -11.91
C ASN A 122 -12.81 -6.44 -12.74
N LEU A 123 -13.56 -5.45 -13.24
CA LEU A 123 -14.62 -5.68 -14.22
C LEU A 123 -14.07 -6.34 -15.50
N LEU A 124 -12.87 -5.93 -15.94
CA LEU A 124 -12.20 -6.59 -17.06
C LEU A 124 -11.84 -8.05 -16.74
N LEU A 125 -11.35 -8.34 -15.53
CA LEU A 125 -11.09 -9.72 -15.10
C LEU A 125 -12.36 -10.57 -15.05
N VAL A 126 -13.51 -9.99 -14.66
CA VAL A 126 -14.81 -10.66 -14.75
C VAL A 126 -15.14 -11.00 -16.20
N ALA A 127 -14.97 -10.05 -17.13
CA ALA A 127 -15.21 -10.29 -18.56
C ALA A 127 -14.31 -11.42 -19.10
N VAL A 128 -13.02 -11.44 -18.73
CA VAL A 128 -12.10 -12.52 -19.10
C VAL A 128 -12.55 -13.87 -18.49
N ALA A 129 -13.01 -13.89 -17.24
CA ALA A 129 -13.52 -15.12 -16.62
C ALA A 129 -14.78 -15.65 -17.31
N LEU A 130 -15.66 -14.77 -17.80
CA LEU A 130 -16.81 -15.16 -18.61
C LEU A 130 -16.37 -15.75 -19.96
N LEU A 131 -15.34 -15.20 -20.59
CA LEU A 131 -14.75 -15.78 -21.80
C LEU A 131 -14.13 -17.17 -21.54
N ALA A 132 -13.54 -17.40 -20.37
CA ALA A 132 -13.06 -18.73 -19.96
C ALA A 132 -14.21 -19.74 -19.78
N ILE A 133 -15.41 -19.31 -19.36
CA ILE A 133 -16.61 -20.17 -19.37
C ILE A 133 -17.01 -20.51 -20.80
N VAL A 134 -17.02 -19.53 -21.70
CA VAL A 134 -17.33 -19.76 -23.13
C VAL A 134 -16.34 -20.75 -23.75
N ASP A 135 -15.05 -20.62 -23.43
CA ASP A 135 -14.01 -21.59 -23.81
C ASP A 135 -14.31 -23.00 -23.27
N ALA A 136 -14.68 -23.09 -21.99
CA ALA A 136 -15.00 -24.34 -21.32
C ALA A 136 -16.21 -25.07 -21.95
N VAL A 137 -17.22 -24.33 -22.39
CA VAL A 137 -18.41 -24.87 -23.05
C VAL A 137 -18.14 -25.28 -24.51
N ARG A 138 -17.31 -24.51 -25.23
CA ARG A 138 -17.03 -24.76 -26.66
C ARG A 138 -16.04 -25.88 -26.91
N HIS A 139 -15.13 -26.13 -25.99
CA HIS A 139 -14.09 -27.14 -26.14
C HIS A 139 -14.21 -28.24 -25.09
N ASP A 140 -14.50 -29.46 -25.53
CA ASP A 140 -14.62 -30.65 -24.68
C ASP A 140 -13.26 -31.31 -24.40
N ARG A 141 -12.22 -30.51 -24.17
CA ARG A 141 -10.86 -30.98 -23.87
C ARG A 141 -10.26 -30.21 -22.70
N SER A 142 -9.34 -30.84 -21.96
CA SER A 142 -8.55 -30.13 -20.95
C SER A 142 -7.69 -29.05 -21.59
N LEU A 143 -7.30 -28.04 -20.82
CA LEU A 143 -6.47 -26.93 -21.32
C LEU A 143 -5.10 -27.45 -21.78
N THR A 144 -4.50 -28.39 -21.06
CA THR A 144 -3.23 -29.02 -21.45
C THR A 144 -3.31 -29.77 -22.79
N ALA A 145 -4.39 -30.50 -23.04
CA ALA A 145 -4.61 -31.17 -24.32
C ALA A 145 -4.79 -30.16 -25.46
N GLN A 146 -5.43 -29.03 -25.19
CA GLN A 146 -5.55 -27.94 -26.18
C GLN A 146 -4.19 -27.28 -26.45
N LEU A 147 -3.37 -27.05 -25.41
CA LEU A 147 -2.02 -26.49 -25.57
C LEU A 147 -1.08 -27.41 -26.35
N ALA A 148 -1.19 -28.73 -26.17
CA ALA A 148 -0.38 -29.71 -26.89
C ALA A 148 -0.65 -29.70 -28.41
N ASP A 149 -1.87 -29.36 -28.81
CA ASP A 149 -2.30 -29.29 -30.20
C ASP A 149 -2.17 -27.86 -30.80
N VAL A 150 -1.50 -26.92 -30.10
CA VAL A 150 -1.35 -25.53 -30.59
C VAL A 150 -0.44 -25.52 -31.82
N GLY A 151 -1.04 -25.24 -32.98
CA GLY A 151 -0.31 -24.97 -34.22
C GLY A 151 0.45 -23.64 -34.21
N ALA A 152 1.25 -23.40 -35.25
CA ALA A 152 2.10 -22.21 -35.39
C ALA A 152 1.32 -20.88 -35.28
N THR A 153 0.08 -20.84 -35.80
CA THR A 153 -0.83 -19.69 -35.67
C THR A 153 -1.22 -19.41 -34.22
N GLY A 154 -1.49 -20.43 -33.41
CA GLY A 154 -1.80 -20.25 -31.99
C GLY A 154 -0.59 -19.81 -31.16
N LEU A 155 0.60 -20.31 -31.51
CA LEU A 155 1.87 -19.82 -30.95
C LEU A 155 2.07 -18.33 -31.25
N GLY A 156 1.74 -17.90 -32.48
CA GLY A 156 1.77 -16.49 -32.88
C GLY A 156 0.83 -15.61 -32.05
N TRP A 157 -0.41 -16.07 -31.81
CA TRP A 157 -1.36 -15.36 -30.93
C TRP A 157 -0.86 -15.25 -29.48
N LEU A 158 -0.29 -16.32 -28.93
CA LEU A 158 0.31 -16.31 -27.59
C LEU A 158 1.47 -15.32 -27.50
N ALA A 159 2.41 -15.38 -28.45
CA ALA A 159 3.54 -14.47 -28.51
C ALA A 159 3.09 -13.02 -28.63
N MET A 160 2.15 -12.72 -29.53
CA MET A 160 1.60 -11.36 -29.69
C MET A 160 0.87 -10.87 -28.45
N THR A 161 0.20 -11.75 -27.70
CA THR A 161 -0.46 -11.40 -26.44
C THR A 161 0.57 -11.04 -25.37
N VAL A 162 1.64 -11.83 -25.24
CA VAL A 162 2.75 -11.54 -24.32
C VAL A 162 3.43 -10.23 -24.68
N VAL A 163 3.73 -10.01 -25.96
CA VAL A 163 4.32 -8.75 -26.45
C VAL A 163 3.39 -7.57 -26.17
N THR A 164 2.10 -7.69 -26.47
CA THR A 164 1.11 -6.63 -26.21
C THR A 164 0.98 -6.33 -24.72
N ALA A 165 0.96 -7.36 -23.87
CA ALA A 165 0.93 -7.20 -22.42
C ALA A 165 2.22 -6.54 -21.90
N ALA A 166 3.39 -6.92 -22.44
CA ALA A 166 4.68 -6.32 -22.08
C ALA A 166 4.76 -4.85 -22.53
N VAL A 167 4.30 -4.53 -23.73
CA VAL A 167 4.24 -3.14 -24.23
C VAL A 167 3.23 -2.32 -23.44
N ALA A 168 2.03 -2.85 -23.19
CA ALA A 168 1.04 -2.19 -22.35
C ALA A 168 1.56 -1.98 -20.93
N TRP A 169 2.29 -2.94 -20.37
CA TRP A 169 2.98 -2.79 -19.11
C TRP A 169 4.03 -1.69 -19.20
N LEU A 170 4.94 -1.69 -20.18
CA LEU A 170 5.94 -0.61 -20.33
C LEU A 170 5.33 0.80 -20.52
N ILE A 171 4.16 0.90 -21.15
CA ILE A 171 3.46 2.18 -21.37
C ILE A 171 2.68 2.62 -20.13
N LEU A 172 2.01 1.68 -19.45
CA LEU A 172 1.10 1.95 -18.33
C LEU A 172 1.75 1.82 -16.97
N ASP A 173 2.89 1.14 -16.89
CA ASP A 173 3.82 1.15 -15.77
C ASP A 173 4.43 2.55 -15.74
N ARG A 174 3.64 3.44 -15.13
CA ARG A 174 4.19 4.58 -14.45
C ARG A 174 5.01 3.94 -13.33
N GLY A 175 6.29 3.67 -13.59
CA GLY A 175 7.24 3.16 -12.59
C GLY A 175 7.03 3.86 -11.25
N PRO A 176 7.49 3.27 -10.13
CA PRO A 176 7.13 3.68 -8.77
C PRO A 176 6.90 5.17 -8.71
N ALA A 177 5.65 5.56 -8.41
CA ALA A 177 5.14 6.92 -8.61
C ALA A 177 6.27 7.91 -8.31
N PRO A 178 6.59 8.84 -9.23
CA PRO A 178 7.75 9.69 -9.08
C PRO A 178 7.77 10.19 -7.64
N ARG A 179 8.83 9.86 -6.89
CA ARG A 179 9.16 10.55 -5.64
C ARG A 179 8.87 12.00 -5.94
N HIS A 180 7.95 12.61 -5.20
CA HIS A 180 7.56 13.99 -5.42
C HIS A 180 8.84 14.81 -5.54
N THR A 181 9.24 15.09 -6.78
CA THR A 181 10.23 16.09 -7.09
C THR A 181 9.39 17.35 -6.99
N PRO A 182 9.71 18.28 -6.07
CA PRO A 182 8.88 19.45 -5.83
C PRO A 182 8.53 20.10 -7.15
N ALA A 183 7.23 20.34 -7.34
CA ALA A 183 6.69 20.89 -8.56
C ALA A 183 7.45 22.17 -8.95
N GLN A 184 7.86 22.24 -10.22
CA GLN A 184 8.41 23.43 -10.82
C GLN A 184 7.50 24.64 -10.52
N PRO A 185 8.04 25.77 -10.05
CA PRO A 185 7.26 26.97 -9.82
C PRO A 185 6.69 27.51 -11.14
N HIS A 186 5.37 27.50 -11.28
CA HIS A 186 4.69 28.40 -12.21
C HIS A 186 4.99 29.83 -11.77
N THR A 187 5.71 30.57 -12.59
CA THR A 187 6.12 31.96 -12.36
C THR A 187 4.93 32.91 -12.57
N PRO A 188 4.56 33.77 -11.61
CA PRO A 188 4.06 35.10 -11.91
C PRO A 188 5.25 36.05 -12.03
N ALA A 189 5.17 36.94 -13.00
CA ALA A 189 6.22 37.83 -13.51
C ALA A 189 7.06 38.59 -12.45
N PRO A 190 8.37 38.81 -12.69
CA PRO A 190 9.23 39.55 -11.78
C PRO A 190 9.19 41.06 -12.05
N ALA A 191 9.07 41.84 -10.97
CA ALA A 191 9.49 43.23 -10.96
C ALA A 191 10.90 43.33 -10.35
N HIS A 192 11.82 43.88 -11.16
CA HIS A 192 13.14 44.45 -10.85
C HIS A 192 14.35 43.53 -10.56
N ARG A 193 15.11 43.32 -11.66
CA ARG A 193 16.58 43.26 -11.84
C ARG A 193 17.46 43.52 -10.60
N HIS A 194 18.52 42.71 -10.46
CA HIS A 194 19.94 43.09 -10.70
C HIS A 194 20.77 41.82 -11.02
N ALA A 195 21.94 42.01 -11.62
CA ALA A 195 22.58 41.13 -12.60
C ALA A 195 23.57 40.08 -12.07
N ASN A 196 23.71 39.01 -12.87
CA ASN A 196 24.86 38.12 -13.12
C ASN A 196 25.64 37.50 -11.95
N THR A 197 25.50 36.18 -11.79
CA THR A 197 26.59 35.16 -11.72
C THR A 197 25.93 33.77 -11.88
N PRO A 198 26.43 32.83 -12.72
CA PRO A 198 25.91 31.47 -12.73
C PRO A 198 26.36 30.75 -11.45
N PRO A 199 25.48 30.04 -10.72
CA PRO A 199 25.87 29.41 -9.47
C PRO A 199 26.85 28.26 -9.75
N PRO A 200 27.89 28.10 -8.92
CA PRO A 200 28.73 26.91 -8.93
C PRO A 200 27.89 25.71 -8.49
N SER A 201 28.15 24.57 -9.13
CA SER A 201 27.71 23.26 -8.69
C SER A 201 28.01 23.08 -7.21
N THR A 202 26.98 22.96 -6.39
CA THR A 202 27.09 22.68 -4.96
C THR A 202 26.37 21.37 -4.67
N GLU A 203 27.19 20.34 -4.50
CA GLU A 203 26.87 19.14 -3.75
C GLU A 203 26.44 19.54 -2.34
N SER A 204 25.16 19.33 -2.03
CA SER A 204 24.57 18.96 -0.73
C SER A 204 23.08 19.27 -0.82
N GLY A 205 22.25 18.23 -0.89
CA GLY A 205 20.80 18.37 -0.86
C GLY A 205 20.35 18.79 0.52
N ASP A 206 20.43 20.09 0.81
CA ASP A 206 20.02 20.66 2.09
C ASP A 206 18.50 20.51 2.23
N TYR A 207 18.06 19.80 3.26
CA TYR A 207 16.65 19.60 3.56
C TYR A 207 16.03 20.97 3.91
N ILE A 208 15.18 21.49 3.00
CA ILE A 208 14.49 22.76 3.23
C ILE A 208 13.41 22.54 4.28
N ARG A 209 13.60 23.12 5.47
CA ARG A 209 12.63 23.05 6.55
C ARG A 209 11.34 23.76 6.17
N GLU A 210 10.27 23.01 5.95
CA GLU A 210 8.94 23.55 5.70
C GLU A 210 8.23 23.95 7.00
N ALA A 211 7.26 24.86 6.93
CA ALA A 211 6.45 25.21 8.09
C ALA A 211 5.53 24.05 8.50
N VAL A 212 5.42 23.78 9.80
CA VAL A 212 4.46 22.79 10.32
C VAL A 212 3.05 23.21 9.89
N PRO A 213 2.25 22.40 9.19
CA PRO A 213 0.89 22.78 8.80
C PRO A 213 0.01 23.07 10.01
N TYR A 214 -1.08 23.81 9.81
CA TYR A 214 -2.08 23.93 10.87
C TYR A 214 -2.85 22.61 10.96
N GLY A 215 -2.95 22.06 12.16
CA GLY A 215 -3.75 20.87 12.40
C GLY A 215 -3.95 20.61 13.88
N VAL A 216 -4.98 19.82 14.15
CA VAL A 216 -5.46 19.51 15.49
C VAL A 216 -5.58 18.00 15.59
N LEU A 217 -5.07 17.46 16.69
CA LEU A 217 -5.24 16.07 17.09
C LEU A 217 -6.22 16.00 18.25
N GLU A 218 -6.77 14.83 18.50
CA GLU A 218 -7.62 14.56 19.65
C GLU A 218 -6.85 13.73 20.68
N THR A 219 -6.96 14.08 21.96
CA THR A 219 -6.48 13.23 23.04
C THR A 219 -7.49 12.10 23.30
N PRO A 220 -7.10 11.03 24.02
CA PRO A 220 -8.02 9.94 24.36
C PRO A 220 -9.26 10.40 25.13
N ASP A 221 -9.12 11.47 25.92
CA ASP A 221 -10.22 12.11 26.68
C ASP A 221 -11.12 13.02 25.82
N GLY A 222 -10.87 13.10 24.51
CA GLY A 222 -11.64 13.93 23.57
C GLY A 222 -11.27 15.41 23.55
N ARG A 223 -10.13 15.80 24.16
CA ARG A 223 -9.65 17.19 24.10
C ARG A 223 -8.90 17.43 22.79
N LEU A 224 -9.02 18.63 22.25
CA LEU A 224 -8.27 19.04 21.07
C LEU A 224 -6.84 19.46 21.46
N ALA A 225 -5.85 18.95 20.74
CA ALA A 225 -4.43 19.23 20.88
C ALA A 225 -3.90 19.90 19.60
N ASN A 226 -3.45 21.15 19.71
CA ASN A 226 -2.88 21.87 18.58
C ASN A 226 -1.42 21.47 18.36
N VAL A 227 -1.12 20.99 17.16
CA VAL A 227 0.18 20.41 16.83
C VAL A 227 1.32 21.43 16.91
N ARG A 228 1.08 22.68 16.50
CA ARG A 228 2.08 23.75 16.59
C ARG A 228 2.32 24.17 18.03
N GLU A 229 1.28 24.23 18.85
CA GLU A 229 1.43 24.56 20.27
C GLU A 229 2.19 23.49 21.03
N MET A 230 1.92 22.21 20.73
CA MET A 230 2.66 21.09 21.31
C MET A 230 4.16 21.13 20.98
N ALA A 231 4.51 21.55 19.76
CA ALA A 231 5.89 21.64 19.30
C ALA A 231 6.66 22.78 19.97
N LYS A 232 5.99 23.87 20.39
CA LYS A 232 6.67 25.01 21.03
C LYS A 232 7.40 24.65 22.32
N SER A 233 6.87 23.72 23.11
CA SER A 233 7.47 23.35 24.40
C SER A 233 8.63 22.37 24.24
N GLN A 234 8.55 21.52 23.23
CA GLN A 234 9.47 20.40 23.00
C GLN A 234 9.28 19.90 21.57
N ALA A 235 10.36 19.49 20.91
CA ALA A 235 10.25 18.84 19.60
C ALA A 235 9.38 17.59 19.70
N ARG A 236 8.51 17.36 18.71
CA ARG A 236 7.51 16.28 18.73
C ARG A 236 7.72 15.36 17.55
N LEU A 237 7.92 14.07 17.81
CA LEU A 237 7.91 13.04 16.79
C LEU A 237 6.50 12.46 16.72
N LEU A 238 5.82 12.69 15.60
CA LEU A 238 4.50 12.15 15.33
C LEU A 238 4.64 10.89 14.48
N ILE A 239 4.14 9.76 14.97
CA ILE A 239 4.14 8.49 14.22
C ILE A 239 2.71 8.03 13.97
N PHE A 240 2.25 8.10 12.72
CA PHE A 240 0.93 7.64 12.31
C PHE A 240 0.94 6.13 12.13
N LEU A 241 0.15 5.44 12.95
CA LEU A 241 0.09 3.98 13.03
C LEU A 241 -1.31 3.46 12.80
N SER A 242 -1.39 2.24 12.29
CA SER A 242 -2.62 1.46 12.24
C SER A 242 -2.51 0.27 13.18
N LEU A 243 -3.54 0.03 13.99
CA LEU A 243 -3.62 -1.12 14.89
C LEU A 243 -3.59 -2.47 14.16
N HIS A 244 -3.86 -2.46 12.85
CA HIS A 244 -4.06 -3.65 12.04
C HIS A 244 -2.98 -3.82 10.96
N CYS A 245 -1.89 -3.04 11.03
CA CYS A 245 -0.74 -3.15 10.14
C CYS A 245 0.42 -3.81 10.88
N HIS A 246 0.94 -4.92 10.37
CA HIS A 246 2.02 -5.68 11.04
C HIS A 246 3.27 -4.82 11.27
N ALA A 247 3.69 -4.06 10.25
CA ALA A 247 4.80 -3.13 10.41
C ALA A 247 4.55 -2.05 11.46
N CYS A 248 3.29 -1.59 11.62
CA CYS A 248 2.93 -0.66 12.68
C CYS A 248 2.96 -1.31 14.06
N ILE A 249 2.54 -2.57 14.18
CA ILE A 249 2.55 -3.31 15.46
C ILE A 249 3.98 -3.48 15.95
N THR A 250 4.89 -3.96 15.09
CA THR A 250 6.31 -4.10 15.44
C THR A 250 6.94 -2.76 15.80
N LEU A 251 6.70 -1.73 14.98
CA LEU A 251 7.21 -0.39 15.26
C LEU A 251 6.69 0.16 16.60
N ARG A 252 5.40 -0.03 16.89
CA ARG A 252 4.76 0.40 18.14
C ARG A 252 5.39 -0.23 19.37
N GLU A 253 5.83 -1.48 19.28
CA GLU A 253 6.49 -2.19 20.38
C GLU A 253 7.90 -1.64 20.69
N GLU A 254 8.55 -1.02 19.70
CA GLU A 254 9.89 -0.42 19.82
C GLU A 254 9.84 1.05 20.29
N LEU A 255 8.72 1.75 20.10
CA LEU A 255 8.60 3.17 20.44
C LEU A 255 8.87 3.51 21.91
N PRO A 256 8.47 2.70 22.91
CA PRO A 256 8.77 3.01 24.31
C PRO A 256 10.27 3.08 24.60
N GLU A 257 11.05 2.11 24.10
CA GLU A 257 12.51 2.08 24.26
C GLU A 257 13.16 3.27 23.56
N PHE A 258 12.69 3.59 22.35
CA PHE A 258 13.16 4.78 21.63
C PHE A 258 12.86 6.09 22.37
N ALA A 259 11.67 6.21 22.96
CA ALA A 259 11.27 7.40 23.72
C ALA A 259 12.06 7.54 25.03
N GLU A 260 12.32 6.44 25.73
CA GLU A 260 13.14 6.42 26.94
C GLU A 260 14.60 6.82 26.64
N ALA A 261 15.14 6.36 25.50
CA ALA A 261 16.48 6.72 25.06
C ALA A 261 16.60 8.17 24.56
N ASN A 262 15.49 8.86 24.24
CA ASN A 262 15.49 10.20 23.64
C ASN A 262 14.50 11.15 24.33
N PRO A 263 14.71 11.47 25.63
CA PRO A 263 13.80 12.31 26.41
C PRO A 263 13.69 13.76 25.92
N GLU A 264 14.60 14.21 25.04
CA GLU A 264 14.60 15.54 24.43
C GLU A 264 13.42 15.73 23.48
N ILE A 265 12.86 14.66 22.93
CA ILE A 265 11.74 14.69 22.01
C ILE A 265 10.51 13.98 22.58
N GLY A 266 9.32 14.56 22.34
CA GLY A 266 8.06 13.92 22.70
C GLY A 266 7.62 12.98 21.59
N VAL A 267 7.57 11.68 21.86
CA VAL A 267 7.16 10.64 20.90
C VAL A 267 5.67 10.37 21.04
N HIS A 268 4.89 10.61 19.97
CA HIS A 268 3.43 10.51 19.97
C HIS A 268 2.95 9.54 18.88
N PRO A 269 2.53 8.32 19.24
CA PRO A 269 1.77 7.46 18.35
C PRO A 269 0.40 8.07 18.04
N ILE A 270 0.04 8.14 16.76
CA ILE A 270 -1.22 8.72 16.27
C ILE A 270 -2.05 7.63 15.57
N TYR A 271 -3.32 7.53 15.92
CA TYR A 271 -4.26 6.57 15.33
C TYR A 271 -5.50 7.27 14.75
N HIS A 272 -6.19 6.62 13.81
CA HIS A 272 -7.46 7.15 13.26
C HIS A 272 -8.69 6.82 14.10
N SER A 273 -8.61 5.83 14.98
CA SER A 273 -9.73 5.37 15.79
C SER A 273 -9.29 5.23 17.23
N ALA A 274 -10.23 5.39 18.15
CA ALA A 274 -10.00 5.15 19.57
C ALA A 274 -9.32 3.78 19.76
N VAL A 275 -8.28 3.79 20.58
CA VAL A 275 -7.49 2.62 20.95
C VAL A 275 -7.74 2.34 22.42
N GLU A 276 -7.91 1.07 22.80
CA GLU A 276 -7.95 0.71 24.22
C GLU A 276 -6.54 0.88 24.83
N THR A 277 -6.46 1.41 26.04
CA THR A 277 -5.17 1.78 26.67
C THR A 277 -4.21 0.60 26.82
N ASP A 278 -4.73 -0.62 27.00
CA ASP A 278 -3.94 -1.85 27.09
C ASP A 278 -3.25 -2.23 25.78
N GLN A 279 -3.72 -1.70 24.64
CA GLN A 279 -3.09 -1.87 23.34
C GLN A 279 -1.97 -0.85 23.09
N ILE A 280 -1.69 0.06 24.02
CA ILE A 280 -0.60 1.05 23.89
C ILE A 280 0.59 0.60 24.74
N PRO A 281 1.69 0.14 24.11
CA PRO A 281 2.88 -0.29 24.84
C PRO A 281 3.47 0.83 25.69
N GLY A 282 3.96 0.47 26.88
CA GLY A 282 4.69 1.39 27.76
C GLY A 282 3.85 2.53 28.35
N GLY A 283 2.53 2.53 28.19
CA GLY A 283 1.68 3.63 28.67
C GLY A 283 1.96 4.96 27.96
N MET A 284 2.49 4.89 26.74
CA MET A 284 2.85 6.06 25.93
C MET A 284 1.65 7.00 25.72
N ASP A 285 1.93 8.31 25.73
CA ASP A 285 0.96 9.32 25.32
C ASP A 285 0.65 9.15 23.83
N TRP A 286 -0.61 8.86 23.52
CA TRP A 286 -1.07 8.66 22.15
C TRP A 286 -2.19 9.65 21.80
N LEU A 287 -2.32 9.92 20.50
CA LEU A 287 -3.25 10.90 19.97
C LEU A 287 -4.09 10.31 18.84
N LEU A 288 -5.13 11.03 18.48
CA LEU A 288 -6.09 10.68 17.44
C LEU A 288 -6.06 11.70 16.31
N ASP A 289 -6.07 11.19 15.08
CA ASP A 289 -6.43 11.94 13.87
C ASP A 289 -7.66 11.28 13.23
N PRO A 290 -8.88 11.49 13.79
CA PRO A 290 -10.06 10.71 13.42
C PRO A 290 -10.46 10.81 11.95
N ARG A 291 -10.09 11.92 11.31
CA ARG A 291 -10.40 12.20 9.90
C ARG A 291 -9.18 12.08 8.98
N GLY A 292 -7.99 11.77 9.52
CA GLY A 292 -6.75 11.74 8.76
C GLY A 292 -6.34 13.10 8.20
N GLY A 293 -6.88 14.20 8.75
CA GLY A 293 -6.74 15.53 8.19
C GLY A 293 -5.33 16.07 8.38
N LEU A 294 -4.73 15.79 9.53
CA LEU A 294 -3.34 16.19 9.79
C LEU A 294 -2.39 15.36 8.93
N GLN A 295 -2.59 14.05 8.88
CA GLN A 295 -1.76 13.18 8.03
C GLN A 295 -1.78 13.63 6.57
N GLN A 296 -2.97 13.94 6.04
CA GLN A 296 -3.12 14.44 4.68
C GLN A 296 -2.44 15.79 4.47
N SER A 297 -2.42 16.67 5.47
CA SER A 297 -1.76 17.97 5.39
C SER A 297 -0.24 17.88 5.22
N PHE A 298 0.37 16.77 5.66
CA PHE A 298 1.77 16.46 5.42
C PHE A 298 2.02 15.83 4.03
N GLY A 299 0.98 15.63 3.21
CA GLY A 299 1.11 15.06 1.87
C GLY A 299 1.49 13.57 1.84
N VAL A 300 1.42 12.89 2.99
CA VAL A 300 1.77 11.48 3.17
C VAL A 300 0.52 10.64 3.40
N TYR A 301 0.56 9.41 2.90
CA TYR A 301 -0.60 8.52 2.87
C TYR A 301 -0.21 7.11 3.33
N GLY A 302 -1.05 6.52 4.17
CA GLY A 302 -0.85 5.17 4.69
C GLY A 302 -0.02 5.12 5.99
N SER A 303 0.19 3.92 6.51
CA SER A 303 0.86 3.70 7.80
C SER A 303 1.85 2.52 7.68
N PRO A 304 3.04 2.58 8.29
CA PRO A 304 3.50 3.65 9.18
C PRO A 304 4.02 4.87 8.43
N CYS A 305 3.86 6.03 9.04
CA CYS A 305 4.40 7.31 8.56
C CYS A 305 4.90 8.11 9.76
N ALA A 306 6.00 8.84 9.62
CA ALA A 306 6.57 9.64 10.71
C ALA A 306 6.96 11.04 10.24
N VAL A 307 6.83 12.00 11.14
CA VAL A 307 7.26 13.39 10.94
C VAL A 307 7.78 13.97 12.24
N LEU A 308 8.92 14.68 12.18
CA LEU A 308 9.53 15.33 13.33
C LEU A 308 9.29 16.84 13.27
N LEU A 309 8.66 17.36 14.32
CA LEU A 309 8.33 18.77 14.47
C LEU A 309 9.36 19.47 15.34
N GLY A 310 9.94 20.55 14.83
CA GLY A 310 10.86 21.41 15.55
C GLY A 310 10.14 22.39 16.49
N THR A 311 10.86 22.88 17.49
CA THR A 311 10.37 23.90 18.44
C THR A 311 10.25 25.30 17.80
N ASP A 312 10.90 25.50 16.66
CA ASP A 312 10.85 26.70 15.82
C ASP A 312 9.55 26.81 14.98
N GLY A 313 8.67 25.81 15.05
CA GLY A 313 7.45 25.74 14.25
C GLY A 313 7.71 25.31 12.79
N LEU A 314 8.90 24.79 12.50
CA LEU A 314 9.27 24.16 11.24
C LEU A 314 9.36 22.64 11.40
N LEU A 315 9.34 21.92 10.28
CA LEU A 315 9.62 20.48 10.27
C LEU A 315 11.13 20.28 10.46
N ALA A 316 11.49 19.54 11.51
CA ALA A 316 12.87 19.16 11.80
C ALA A 316 13.28 17.93 10.99
N GLY A 317 12.34 17.12 10.51
CA GLY A 317 12.61 16.00 9.61
C GLY A 317 11.34 15.31 9.12
N GLY A 318 11.47 14.54 8.05
CA GLY A 318 10.35 13.90 7.36
C GLY A 318 9.54 14.90 6.51
N PRO A 319 8.31 14.56 6.11
CA PRO A 319 7.59 13.33 6.43
C PRO A 319 8.15 12.12 5.67
N VAL A 320 8.23 10.96 6.33
CA VAL A 320 8.64 9.67 5.74
C VAL A 320 7.50 8.65 5.82
N SER A 321 7.43 7.73 4.87
CA SER A 321 6.36 6.73 4.81
C SER A 321 6.90 5.34 4.47
N GLY A 322 6.37 4.31 5.11
CA GLY A 322 6.82 2.93 4.95
C GLY A 322 7.72 2.47 6.10
N SER A 323 7.75 1.17 6.34
CA SER A 323 8.37 0.60 7.55
C SER A 323 9.89 0.73 7.60
N SER A 324 10.57 0.57 6.46
CA SER A 324 12.02 0.75 6.36
C SER A 324 12.40 2.20 6.62
N ASP A 325 11.71 3.12 5.94
CA ASP A 325 12.07 4.53 5.92
C ASP A 325 11.78 5.17 7.28
N VAL A 326 10.68 4.76 7.95
CA VAL A 326 10.39 5.18 9.31
C VAL A 326 11.44 4.65 10.30
N ARG A 327 11.90 3.39 10.16
CA ARG A 327 12.92 2.83 11.06
C ARG A 327 14.27 3.53 10.89
N ASN A 328 14.72 3.71 9.66
CA ASN A 328 15.94 4.47 9.37
C ASN A 328 15.83 5.89 9.92
N PHE A 329 14.66 6.53 9.78
CA PHE A 329 14.42 7.86 10.32
C PHE A 329 14.51 7.92 11.86
N LEU A 330 14.02 6.89 12.57
CA LEU A 330 14.22 6.79 14.02
C LEU A 330 15.70 6.63 14.38
N GLU A 331 16.42 5.74 13.67
CA GLU A 331 17.84 5.51 13.89
C GLU A 331 18.66 6.79 13.67
N ASP A 332 18.41 7.51 12.58
CA ASP A 332 19.05 8.79 12.26
C ASP A 332 18.79 9.84 13.35
N ILE A 333 17.53 9.99 13.79
CA ILE A 333 17.18 10.91 14.89
C ILE A 333 17.91 10.53 16.18
N GLY A 334 17.89 9.25 16.55
CA GLY A 334 18.53 8.77 17.77
C GLY A 334 20.04 9.02 17.76
N ALA A 335 20.69 8.81 16.62
CA ALA A 335 22.11 9.07 16.45
C ALA A 335 22.45 10.55 16.58
N GLU A 336 21.70 11.44 15.92
CA GLU A 336 21.88 12.90 16.01
C GLU A 336 21.68 13.41 17.44
N LEU A 337 20.65 12.93 18.15
CA LEU A 337 20.41 13.30 19.55
C LEU A 337 21.50 12.77 20.49
N ALA A 338 22.01 11.55 20.27
CA ALA A 338 23.14 11.02 21.02
C ALA A 338 24.41 11.86 20.81
N ALA A 339 24.72 12.23 19.56
CA ALA A 339 25.85 13.09 19.24
C ALA A 339 25.71 14.48 19.88
N ALA A 340 24.52 15.08 19.83
CA ALA A 340 24.24 16.36 20.46
C ALA A 340 24.41 16.33 21.99
N ARG A 341 24.00 15.24 22.65
CA ARG A 341 24.24 15.02 24.08
C ARG A 341 25.72 14.94 24.42
N GLU A 342 26.48 14.16 23.66
CA GLU A 342 27.93 14.02 23.88
C GLU A 342 28.66 15.35 23.70
N ALA A 343 28.30 16.12 22.67
CA ALA A 343 28.83 17.46 22.43
C ALA A 343 28.46 18.47 23.54
N HIS A 344 27.30 18.30 24.20
CA HIS A 344 26.90 19.14 25.33
C HIS A 344 27.61 18.77 26.64
N ILE A 345 28.01 17.50 26.79
CA ILE A 345 28.72 17.00 27.99
C ILE A 345 30.21 17.37 27.97
N LEU A 346 30.82 17.49 26.79
CA LEU A 346 32.18 18.01 26.66
C LEU A 346 32.14 19.55 26.78
N PRO A 347 32.69 20.16 27.85
CA PRO A 347 32.80 21.62 27.91
C PRO A 347 33.60 22.07 26.70
N GLN A 348 33.12 23.10 25.99
CA GLN A 348 33.83 23.73 24.88
C GLN A 348 35.22 24.14 25.39
N ALA A 349 36.23 23.35 25.04
CA ALA A 349 37.61 23.49 25.51
C ALA A 349 38.31 24.69 24.86
#